data_AF-A0A0M6WE62-F1
#
_entry.id   AF-A0A0M6WE62-F1
#
_cell.length_a   1.000
_cell.length_b   1.000
_cell.length_c   1.000
_cell.angle_alpha   90.00
_cell.angle_beta   90.00
_cell.angle_gamma   90.00
#
_symmetry.space_group_name_H-M   'P 1'
#
loop_
_entity.id
_entity.type
_entity.pdbx_description
1 polymer ?
#
loop_
_entity_poly.entity_id
_entity_poly.type
_entity_poly.pdbx_seq_one_letter_code
_entity_poly.pdbx_strand_id
1 'polypeptide(L)'
;MNKDVYGILGDLTAEILLEIIAECMDDYLYVIDLQNNKMEISQSALDRFMISETHVRNVKQEIMSVVYEEDRTMFAKHMQAVMDGKEKVHDIHYRWLDKNGLPVWVNCRGVVIDDEDGKPGYLVGCLNETGNQRRADNVTGLLGGMEFCAYLRSQKKPVTTGFLMHIGIDDFATVNETHGSNYGDYVLKSVADCMKECLSGNQRLYHLVADQYVIVDLDSTSMDDAIQLKKKIGEKIDEFIISEKYEVVFSASAGVIDASTVAEGYEECRKKFEFSLKKAKRMGKNNIYFYRQEDYEKFQRNGRIISALRNSSGMEES
;
A
#
# COMPACT_ATOMS: atom_id res chain seq x y z
N MET A 1 28.80 -7.35 -35.67
CA MET A 1 29.54 -6.85 -34.50
C MET A 1 28.62 -7.05 -33.32
N ASN A 2 28.97 -7.92 -32.37
CA ASN A 2 28.19 -8.15 -31.16
C ASN A 2 28.20 -6.81 -30.41
N LYS A 3 27.10 -6.04 -30.44
CA LYS A 3 27.02 -4.83 -29.62
C LYS A 3 27.19 -5.30 -28.18
N ASP A 4 28.26 -4.84 -27.54
CA ASP A 4 28.40 -4.95 -26.10
C ASP A 4 27.13 -4.41 -25.44
N VAL A 5 26.70 -4.97 -24.32
CA VAL A 5 25.44 -4.59 -23.65
C VAL A 5 25.43 -3.10 -23.35
N TYR A 6 26.61 -2.51 -23.10
CA TYR A 6 26.82 -1.07 -22.92
C TYR A 6 26.71 -0.24 -24.20
N GLY A 7 26.94 -0.83 -25.37
CA GLY A 7 26.83 -0.14 -26.65
C GLY A 7 25.39 0.28 -26.99
N ILE A 8 24.39 -0.43 -26.46
CA ILE A 8 22.98 -0.03 -26.60
C ILE A 8 22.70 1.23 -25.79
N LEU A 9 23.25 1.33 -24.57
CA LEU A 9 23.07 2.50 -23.69
C LEU A 9 23.81 3.73 -24.20
N GLY A 10 24.98 3.55 -24.81
CA GLY A 10 25.76 4.65 -25.41
C GLY A 10 25.15 5.24 -26.69
N ASP A 11 24.26 4.51 -27.36
CA ASP A 11 23.57 4.95 -28.58
C ASP A 11 22.24 5.69 -28.30
N LEU A 12 21.70 5.59 -27.08
CA LEU A 12 20.47 6.25 -26.67
C LEU A 12 20.78 7.66 -26.14
N THR A 13 19.88 8.62 -26.39
CA THR A 13 19.98 9.93 -25.72
C THR A 13 19.69 9.77 -24.23
N ALA A 14 20.25 10.66 -23.41
CA ALA A 14 20.01 10.65 -21.96
C ALA A 14 18.51 10.76 -21.62
N GLU A 15 17.77 11.59 -22.37
CA GLU A 15 16.31 11.74 -22.25
C GLU A 15 15.59 10.40 -22.48
N ILE A 16 15.88 9.70 -23.58
CA ILE A 16 15.26 8.41 -23.91
C ILE A 16 15.64 7.34 -22.88
N LEU A 17 16.89 7.35 -22.41
CA LEU A 17 17.34 6.40 -21.40
C LEU A 17 16.61 6.60 -20.07
N LEU A 18 16.41 7.85 -19.65
CA LEU A 18 15.69 8.20 -18.43
C LEU A 18 14.23 7.73 -18.50
N GLU A 19 13.55 7.94 -19.63
CA GLU A 19 12.18 7.47 -19.83
C GLU A 19 12.09 5.93 -19.81
N ILE A 20 12.98 5.23 -20.51
CA ILE A 20 12.99 3.75 -20.54
C ILE A 20 13.19 3.17 -19.14
N ILE A 21 14.14 3.71 -18.36
CA ILE A 21 14.38 3.21 -16.99
C ILE A 21 13.21 3.58 -16.08
N ALA A 22 12.63 4.77 -16.22
CA ALA A 22 11.48 5.21 -15.45
C ALA A 22 10.26 4.30 -15.67
N GLU A 23 10.01 3.81 -16.90
CA GLU A 23 8.94 2.85 -17.18
C GLU A 23 9.17 1.48 -16.52
N CYS A 24 10.39 1.17 -16.12
CA CYS A 24 10.77 -0.11 -15.51
C CYS A 24 10.81 -0.08 -13.97
N MET A 25 10.45 1.05 -13.33
CA MET A 25 10.54 1.21 -11.89
C MET A 25 9.34 1.97 -11.31
N ASP A 26 9.11 1.77 -10.01
CA ASP A 26 8.07 2.50 -9.26
C ASP A 26 8.60 3.84 -8.69
N ASP A 27 9.90 4.13 -8.85
CA ASP A 27 10.56 5.35 -8.36
C ASP A 27 10.60 6.46 -9.42
N TYR A 28 10.97 7.66 -8.99
CA TYR A 28 11.02 8.86 -9.80
C TYR A 28 12.46 9.27 -10.11
N LEU A 29 12.92 9.07 -11.33
CA LEU A 29 14.28 9.45 -11.74
C LEU A 29 14.42 10.95 -11.90
N TYR A 30 15.60 11.47 -11.53
CA TYR A 30 15.98 12.85 -11.78
C TYR A 30 17.48 13.00 -12.11
N VAL A 31 17.79 14.05 -12.87
CA VAL A 31 19.14 14.55 -13.15
C VAL A 31 19.11 16.05 -12.91
N ILE A 32 19.94 16.53 -11.99
CA ILE A 32 20.11 17.97 -11.73
C ILE A 32 21.47 18.40 -12.27
N ASP A 33 21.47 19.39 -13.15
CA ASP A 33 22.64 20.18 -13.50
C ASP A 33 22.84 21.25 -12.42
N LEU A 34 23.81 21.01 -11.55
CA LEU A 34 24.10 21.84 -10.38
C LEU A 34 24.64 23.21 -10.76
N GLN A 35 25.29 23.32 -11.93
CA GLN A 35 25.93 24.56 -12.38
C GLN A 35 24.96 25.48 -13.10
N ASN A 36 24.12 24.92 -13.95
CA ASN A 36 23.15 25.67 -14.74
C ASN A 36 21.78 25.79 -14.06
N ASN A 37 21.61 25.20 -12.86
CA ASN A 37 20.38 25.23 -12.08
C ASN A 37 19.18 24.66 -12.87
N LYS A 38 19.43 23.57 -13.62
CA LYS A 38 18.44 22.86 -14.44
C LYS A 38 18.21 21.43 -13.93
N MET A 39 17.02 20.88 -14.14
CA MET A 39 16.71 19.50 -13.79
C MET A 39 15.87 18.85 -14.86
N GLU A 40 16.18 17.60 -15.14
CA GLU A 40 15.27 16.66 -15.78
C GLU A 40 14.71 15.72 -14.71
N ILE A 41 13.40 15.52 -14.73
CA ILE A 41 12.72 14.58 -13.86
C ILE A 41 11.70 13.77 -14.67
N SER A 42 11.56 12.49 -14.34
CA SER A 42 10.64 11.57 -15.00
C SER A 42 9.19 12.09 -15.02
N GLN A 43 8.46 11.75 -16.09
CA GLN A 43 7.05 12.12 -16.25
C GLN A 43 6.17 11.61 -15.11
N SER A 44 6.45 10.41 -14.57
CA SER A 44 5.74 9.84 -13.43
C SER A 44 5.84 10.72 -12.17
N ALA A 45 6.95 11.43 -11.99
CA ALA A 45 7.13 12.37 -10.88
C ALA A 45 6.25 13.61 -11.05
N LEU A 46 6.17 14.11 -12.28
CA LEU A 46 5.30 15.23 -12.63
C LEU A 46 3.84 14.88 -12.39
N ASP A 47 3.42 13.65 -12.66
CA ASP A 47 2.04 13.21 -12.42
C ASP A 47 1.72 13.10 -10.92
N ARG A 48 2.72 12.79 -10.10
CA ARG A 48 2.57 12.55 -8.66
C ARG A 48 2.69 13.79 -7.78
N PHE A 49 3.66 14.65 -8.05
CA PHE A 49 4.06 15.75 -7.18
C PHE A 49 3.70 17.12 -7.74
N MET A 50 3.71 18.13 -6.87
CA MET A 50 3.48 19.53 -7.23
C MET A 50 4.72 20.16 -7.90
N ILE A 51 5.21 19.51 -8.95
CA ILE A 51 6.19 20.06 -9.90
C ILE A 51 5.44 20.53 -11.15
N SER A 52 5.97 21.55 -11.80
CA SER A 52 5.37 22.23 -12.95
C SER A 52 5.68 21.57 -14.30
N GLU A 53 6.90 21.09 -14.49
CA GLU A 53 7.37 20.52 -15.76
C GLU A 53 8.46 19.46 -15.53
N THR A 54 8.68 18.58 -16.51
CA THR A 54 9.76 17.57 -16.48
C THR A 54 11.14 18.19 -16.70
N HIS A 55 11.21 19.33 -17.37
CA HIS A 55 12.46 20.02 -17.72
C HIS A 55 12.53 21.40 -17.06
N VAL A 56 12.97 21.42 -15.81
CA VAL A 56 12.93 22.60 -14.94
C VAL A 56 14.14 23.49 -15.16
N ARG A 57 13.93 24.78 -15.42
CA ARG A 57 15.01 25.77 -15.63
C ARG A 57 15.51 26.48 -14.37
N ASN A 58 14.78 26.36 -13.26
CA ASN A 58 15.16 26.93 -11.96
C ASN A 58 14.91 25.93 -10.82
N VAL A 59 15.82 24.97 -10.70
CA VAL A 59 15.69 23.84 -9.76
C VAL A 59 15.57 24.30 -8.32
N LYS A 60 16.39 25.28 -7.90
CA LYS A 60 16.34 25.78 -6.53
C LYS A 60 14.95 26.30 -6.14
N GLN A 61 14.31 27.06 -7.02
CA GLN A 61 12.97 27.59 -6.74
C GLN A 61 11.92 26.48 -6.80
N GLU A 62 11.98 25.62 -7.82
CA GLU A 62 10.99 24.57 -8.04
C GLU A 62 11.03 23.52 -6.93
N ILE A 63 12.21 23.04 -6.54
CA ILE A 63 12.33 22.04 -5.49
C ILE A 63 11.89 22.65 -4.15
N MET A 64 12.22 23.91 -3.86
CA MET A 64 11.75 24.57 -2.63
C MET A 64 10.23 24.78 -2.59
N SER A 65 9.56 24.85 -3.73
CA SER A 65 8.10 24.96 -3.78
C SER A 65 7.43 23.62 -3.45
N VAL A 66 7.98 22.50 -3.92
CA VAL A 66 7.46 21.14 -3.66
C VAL A 66 7.91 20.58 -2.32
N VAL A 67 9.08 20.98 -1.78
CA VAL A 67 9.52 20.57 -0.43
C VAL A 67 8.56 21.14 0.62
N TYR A 68 8.09 20.25 1.50
CA TYR A 68 7.24 20.61 2.63
C TYR A 68 7.93 21.65 3.53
N GLU A 69 7.16 22.62 4.02
CA GLU A 69 7.69 23.84 4.64
C GLU A 69 8.70 23.57 5.78
N GLU A 70 8.37 22.63 6.67
CA GLU A 70 9.22 22.26 7.81
C GLU A 70 10.57 21.64 7.40
N ASP A 71 10.64 21.02 6.22
CA ASP A 71 11.83 20.27 5.77
C ASP A 71 12.79 21.16 4.95
N ARG A 72 12.33 22.34 4.51
CA ARG A 72 13.08 23.27 3.63
C ARG A 72 14.44 23.69 4.18
N THR A 73 14.54 23.94 5.49
CA THR A 73 15.80 24.38 6.12
C THR A 73 16.84 23.26 6.10
N MET A 74 16.41 22.03 6.43
CA MET A 74 17.27 20.85 6.40
C MET A 74 17.73 20.56 4.97
N PHE A 75 16.79 20.55 4.02
CA PHE A 75 17.07 20.35 2.60
C PHE A 75 18.07 21.38 2.05
N ALA A 76 17.83 22.68 2.29
CA ALA A 76 18.70 23.75 1.80
C ALA A 76 20.13 23.64 2.34
N LYS A 77 20.28 23.29 3.63
CA LYS A 77 21.59 23.06 4.25
C LYS A 77 22.33 21.89 3.60
N HIS A 78 21.63 20.78 3.34
CA HIS A 78 22.21 19.62 2.69
C HIS A 78 22.62 19.92 1.24
N MET A 79 21.74 20.57 0.47
CA MET A 79 22.06 20.96 -0.91
C MET A 79 23.24 21.94 -0.98
N GLN A 80 23.39 22.83 0.00
CA GLN A 80 24.58 23.68 0.07
C GLN A 80 25.86 22.87 0.30
N ALA A 81 25.82 21.83 1.15
CA ALA A 81 26.97 20.94 1.35
C ALA A 81 27.35 20.17 0.08
N VAL A 82 26.36 19.74 -0.71
CA VAL A 82 26.56 19.14 -2.05
C VAL A 82 27.22 20.14 -3.00
N MET A 83 26.68 21.36 -3.10
CA MET A 83 27.23 22.43 -3.95
C MET A 83 28.66 22.84 -3.56
N ASP A 84 28.97 22.80 -2.26
CA ASP A 84 30.31 23.07 -1.72
C ASP A 84 31.29 21.90 -1.95
N GLY A 85 30.82 20.77 -2.50
CA GLY A 85 31.61 19.55 -2.69
C GLY A 85 31.96 18.81 -1.40
N LYS A 86 31.33 19.17 -0.27
CA LYS A 86 31.52 18.51 1.04
C LYS A 86 30.77 17.19 1.14
N GLU A 87 29.73 17.04 0.35
CA GLU A 87 28.91 15.84 0.27
C GLU A 87 28.85 15.35 -1.17
N LYS A 88 29.06 14.05 -1.38
CA LYS A 88 29.06 13.41 -2.70
C LYS A 88 27.88 12.48 -2.90
N VAL A 89 27.14 12.19 -1.81
CA VAL A 89 25.96 11.35 -1.83
C VAL A 89 24.78 12.15 -1.30
N HIS A 90 23.72 12.20 -2.09
CA HIS A 90 22.41 12.64 -1.63
C HIS A 90 21.68 11.42 -1.09
N ASP A 91 21.29 11.43 0.19
CA ASP A 91 20.46 10.39 0.82
C ASP A 91 19.74 11.02 2.00
N ILE A 92 18.56 11.59 1.75
CA ILE A 92 17.77 12.28 2.75
C ILE A 92 16.30 11.89 2.69
N HIS A 93 15.70 11.78 3.88
CA HIS A 93 14.28 11.50 4.05
C HIS A 93 13.56 12.81 4.41
N TYR A 94 12.60 13.21 3.59
CA TYR A 94 11.85 14.44 3.77
C TYR A 94 10.53 14.38 2.99
N ARG A 95 9.71 15.42 3.08
CA ARG A 95 8.38 15.44 2.47
C ARG A 95 8.34 16.32 1.24
N TRP A 96 7.73 15.79 0.19
CA TRP A 96 7.28 16.54 -0.99
C TRP A 96 5.76 16.72 -0.94
N LEU A 97 5.25 17.76 -1.60
CA LEU A 97 3.83 18.00 -1.76
C LEU A 97 3.30 17.25 -2.99
N ASP A 98 2.21 16.50 -2.82
CA ASP A 98 1.48 15.92 -3.96
C ASP A 98 0.64 16.97 -4.70
N LYS A 99 -0.03 16.57 -5.80
CA LYS A 99 -0.93 17.45 -6.57
C LYS A 99 -2.07 18.08 -5.75
N ASN A 100 -2.41 17.54 -4.59
CA ASN A 100 -3.42 18.07 -3.69
C ASN A 100 -2.83 18.92 -2.56
N GLY A 101 -1.51 19.11 -2.53
CA GLY A 101 -0.81 19.82 -1.46
C GLY A 101 -0.66 19.01 -0.17
N LEU A 102 -0.82 17.68 -0.22
CA LEU A 102 -0.61 16.81 0.92
C LEU A 102 0.86 16.37 1.01
N PRO A 103 1.42 16.26 2.23
CA PRO A 103 2.80 15.81 2.42
C PRO A 103 2.93 14.31 2.10
N VAL A 104 3.94 13.98 1.31
CA VAL A 104 4.33 12.63 0.93
C VAL A 104 5.78 12.42 1.35
N TRP A 105 6.01 11.42 2.20
CA TRP A 105 7.36 11.06 2.61
C TRP A 105 8.13 10.42 1.46
N VAL A 106 9.26 11.02 1.11
CA VAL A 106 10.18 10.54 0.08
C VAL A 106 11.55 10.27 0.68
N ASN A 107 12.24 9.26 0.16
CA ASN A 107 13.67 9.11 0.26
C ASN A 107 14.27 9.53 -1.08
N CYS A 108 15.06 10.60 -1.08
CA CYS A 108 15.75 11.09 -2.26
C CYS A 108 17.20 10.62 -2.21
N ARG A 109 17.59 9.77 -3.17
CA ARG A 109 18.94 9.21 -3.25
C ARG A 109 19.60 9.59 -4.56
N GLY A 110 20.86 9.98 -4.51
CA GLY A 110 21.62 10.31 -5.70
C GLY A 110 23.11 10.41 -5.47
N VAL A 111 23.87 10.41 -6.57
CA VAL A 111 25.32 10.53 -6.58
C VAL A 111 25.71 11.80 -7.30
N VAL A 112 26.67 12.53 -6.73
CA VAL A 112 27.26 13.72 -7.36
C VAL A 112 28.34 13.29 -8.33
N ILE A 113 28.22 13.72 -9.57
CA ILE A 113 29.21 13.55 -10.62
C ILE A 113 29.93 14.89 -10.78
N ASP A 114 31.24 14.88 -10.65
CA ASP A 114 32.06 16.08 -10.84
C ASP A 114 32.24 16.39 -12.33
N ASP A 115 32.40 17.67 -12.64
CA ASP A 115 32.80 18.15 -13.95
C ASP A 115 34.30 17.95 -14.22
N GLU A 116 34.77 18.38 -15.39
CA GLU A 116 36.19 18.31 -15.78
C GLU A 116 37.12 19.12 -14.84
N ASP A 117 36.58 20.13 -14.15
CA ASP A 117 37.31 20.98 -13.20
C ASP A 117 37.30 20.41 -11.75
N GLY A 118 36.68 19.25 -11.53
CA GLY A 118 36.56 18.62 -10.21
C GLY A 118 35.51 19.26 -9.29
N LYS A 119 34.63 20.09 -9.83
CA LYS A 119 33.49 20.69 -9.10
C LYS A 119 32.24 19.83 -9.26
N PRO A 120 31.30 19.87 -8.30
CA PRO A 120 30.00 19.22 -8.45
C PRO A 120 29.30 19.70 -9.73
N GLY A 121 29.17 18.81 -10.72
CA GLY A 121 28.57 19.11 -12.02
C GLY A 121 27.11 18.68 -12.07
N TYR A 122 26.87 17.41 -11.75
CA TYR A 122 25.54 16.79 -11.82
C TYR A 122 25.20 16.05 -10.53
N LEU A 123 23.91 16.03 -10.18
CA LEU A 123 23.36 15.13 -9.18
C LEU A 123 22.35 14.23 -9.87
N VAL A 124 22.66 12.94 -9.94
CA VAL A 124 21.82 11.93 -10.60
C VAL A 124 21.25 11.00 -9.56
N GLY A 125 19.93 10.78 -9.59
CA GLY A 125 19.28 10.04 -8.53
C GLY A 125 17.85 9.62 -8.81
N CYS A 126 17.21 9.13 -7.76
CA CYS A 126 15.81 8.76 -7.74
C CYS A 126 15.12 9.22 -6.45
N LEU A 127 13.82 9.47 -6.52
CA LEU A 127 12.96 9.65 -5.36
C LEU A 127 12.09 8.42 -5.19
N ASN A 128 12.06 7.88 -3.98
CA ASN A 128 11.25 6.73 -3.60
C ASN A 128 10.24 7.18 -2.56
N GLU A 129 8.95 6.90 -2.74
CA GLU A 129 7.96 7.16 -1.71
C GLU A 129 8.08 6.13 -0.58
N THR A 130 8.31 6.62 0.64
CA THR A 130 8.43 5.75 1.83
C THR A 130 7.14 5.69 2.64
N GLY A 131 6.24 6.66 2.43
CA GLY A 131 4.92 6.69 3.04
C GLY A 131 4.00 5.62 2.45
N ASN A 132 3.94 4.45 3.06
CA ASN A 132 2.90 3.43 2.86
C ASN A 132 2.92 2.62 1.54
N GLN A 133 4.10 2.36 0.97
CA GLN A 133 4.27 1.59 -0.27
C GLN A 133 4.58 0.08 -0.09
N ARG A 134 4.16 -0.57 1.00
CA ARG A 134 4.36 -2.03 1.10
C ARG A 134 3.35 -2.76 0.21
N ARG A 135 3.80 -3.11 -1.00
CA ARG A 135 3.07 -3.96 -1.96
C ARG A 135 2.84 -5.37 -1.45
N ALA A 136 3.67 -5.83 -0.51
CA ALA A 136 3.58 -7.13 0.11
C ALA A 136 3.90 -7.04 1.61
N ASP A 137 3.34 -7.98 2.35
CA ASP A 137 3.64 -8.21 3.75
C ASP A 137 4.75 -9.26 3.88
N ASN A 138 5.86 -8.88 4.55
CA ASN A 138 7.04 -9.74 4.65
C ASN A 138 6.89 -10.88 5.66
N VAL A 139 5.86 -10.85 6.51
CA VAL A 139 5.58 -11.91 7.49
C VAL A 139 4.86 -13.07 6.81
N THR A 140 3.75 -12.75 6.11
CA THR A 140 2.89 -13.71 5.43
C THR A 140 3.34 -14.04 4.00
N GLY A 141 4.16 -13.18 3.40
CA GLY A 141 4.57 -13.23 2.00
C GLY A 141 3.45 -12.91 1.01
N LEU A 142 2.33 -12.36 1.48
CA LEU A 142 1.17 -12.03 0.66
C LEU A 142 1.26 -10.62 0.11
N LEU A 143 0.60 -10.39 -1.03
CA LEU A 143 0.40 -9.03 -1.55
C LEU A 143 -0.56 -8.24 -0.65
N GLY A 144 -0.31 -6.94 -0.57
CA GLY A 144 -0.98 -5.99 0.31
C GLY A 144 -2.31 -5.46 -0.22
N GLY A 145 -2.96 -4.60 0.57
CA GLY A 145 -4.19 -3.91 0.16
C GLY A 145 -4.05 -3.07 -1.12
N MET A 146 -2.86 -2.55 -1.43
CA MET A 146 -2.63 -1.78 -2.66
C MET A 146 -2.74 -2.65 -3.92
N GLU A 147 -2.17 -3.85 -3.89
CA GLU A 147 -2.25 -4.82 -5.00
C GLU A 147 -3.66 -5.38 -5.15
N PHE A 148 -4.36 -5.58 -4.03
CA PHE A 148 -5.79 -5.88 -4.04
C PHE A 148 -6.58 -4.80 -4.80
N CYS A 149 -6.36 -3.52 -4.47
CA CYS A 149 -7.01 -2.40 -5.17
C CYS A 149 -6.66 -2.38 -6.66
N ALA A 150 -5.38 -2.51 -6.99
CA ALA A 150 -4.89 -2.50 -8.37
C ALA A 150 -5.52 -3.64 -9.18
N TYR A 151 -5.59 -4.84 -8.60
CA TYR A 151 -6.23 -5.99 -9.22
C TYR A 151 -7.71 -5.74 -9.53
N LEU A 152 -8.49 -5.21 -8.58
CA LEU A 152 -9.90 -4.88 -8.83
C LEU A 152 -10.08 -3.83 -9.92
N ARG A 153 -9.23 -2.80 -9.96
CA ARG A 153 -9.27 -1.75 -11.00
C ARG A 153 -8.83 -2.25 -12.37
N SER A 154 -7.98 -3.27 -12.42
CA SER A 154 -7.48 -3.86 -13.67
C SER A 154 -8.51 -4.70 -14.43
N GLN A 155 -9.66 -5.00 -13.83
CA GLN A 155 -10.69 -5.82 -14.44
C GLN A 155 -11.33 -5.08 -15.63
N LYS A 156 -11.01 -5.54 -16.85
CA LYS A 156 -11.50 -4.95 -18.11
C LYS A 156 -13.00 -5.19 -18.35
N LYS A 157 -13.54 -6.27 -17.78
CA LYS A 157 -14.97 -6.59 -17.85
C LYS A 157 -15.62 -6.21 -16.53
N PRO A 158 -16.88 -5.75 -16.53
CA PRO A 158 -17.64 -5.56 -15.31
C PRO A 158 -17.64 -6.87 -14.50
N VAL A 159 -17.32 -6.77 -13.22
CA VAL A 159 -17.40 -7.89 -12.29
C VAL A 159 -18.88 -8.15 -12.01
N THR A 160 -19.39 -9.29 -12.47
CA THR A 160 -20.82 -9.65 -12.36
C THR A 160 -21.07 -10.91 -11.55
N THR A 161 -20.03 -11.63 -11.19
CA THR A 161 -20.05 -12.91 -10.50
C THR A 161 -18.93 -12.96 -9.46
N GLY A 162 -19.04 -13.87 -8.51
CA GLY A 162 -18.05 -14.10 -7.48
C GLY A 162 -18.33 -13.40 -6.16
N PHE A 163 -17.38 -13.52 -5.24
CA PHE A 163 -17.45 -12.95 -3.91
C PHE A 163 -16.10 -12.38 -3.48
N LEU A 164 -16.17 -11.40 -2.57
CA LEU A 164 -15.03 -10.97 -1.79
C LEU A 164 -15.24 -11.45 -0.35
N MET A 165 -14.23 -12.07 0.25
CA MET A 165 -14.28 -12.58 1.62
C MET A 165 -13.22 -11.91 2.49
N HIS A 166 -13.66 -11.15 3.49
CA HIS A 166 -12.83 -10.48 4.49
C HIS A 166 -12.66 -11.42 5.67
N ILE A 167 -11.46 -11.89 5.94
CA ILE A 167 -11.18 -12.79 7.05
C ILE A 167 -10.37 -12.06 8.10
N GLY A 168 -10.72 -12.23 9.38
CA GLY A 168 -9.93 -11.75 10.50
C GLY A 168 -9.74 -12.85 11.53
N ILE A 169 -8.51 -12.97 12.07
CA ILE A 169 -8.24 -13.88 13.18
C ILE A 169 -8.93 -13.34 14.44
N ASP A 170 -9.68 -14.19 15.11
CA ASP A 170 -10.38 -13.82 16.33
C ASP A 170 -9.41 -13.78 17.51
N ASP A 171 -9.47 -12.70 18.30
CA ASP A 171 -8.63 -12.45 19.48
C ASP A 171 -7.10 -12.44 19.22
N PHE A 172 -6.67 -12.05 18.02
CA PHE A 172 -5.24 -11.99 17.68
C PHE A 172 -4.42 -11.08 18.61
N ALA A 173 -5.01 -10.00 19.13
CA ALA A 173 -4.35 -9.15 20.14
C ALA A 173 -3.97 -9.94 21.39
N THR A 174 -4.86 -10.83 21.87
CA THR A 174 -4.61 -11.70 23.02
C THR A 174 -3.45 -12.67 22.76
N VAL A 175 -3.32 -13.17 21.53
CA VAL A 175 -2.17 -14.01 21.13
C VAL A 175 -0.86 -13.23 21.28
N ASN A 176 -0.81 -12.00 20.76
CA ASN A 176 0.36 -11.13 20.89
C ASN A 176 0.68 -10.77 22.35
N GLU A 177 -0.34 -10.47 23.15
CA GLU A 177 -0.18 -10.13 24.56
C GLU A 177 0.36 -11.31 25.39
N THR A 178 -0.03 -12.54 25.03
CA THR A 178 0.33 -13.75 25.79
C THR A 178 1.68 -14.33 25.35
N HIS A 179 1.97 -14.36 24.04
CA HIS A 179 3.14 -15.06 23.47
C HIS A 179 4.17 -14.12 22.83
N GLY A 180 3.88 -12.82 22.77
CA GLY A 180 4.73 -11.82 22.15
C GLY A 180 4.57 -11.73 20.62
N SER A 181 5.07 -10.63 20.06
CA SER A 181 4.89 -10.30 18.63
C SER A 181 5.51 -11.32 17.67
N ASN A 182 6.65 -11.93 18.03
CA ASN A 182 7.30 -12.92 17.17
C ASN A 182 6.43 -14.17 16.97
N TYR A 183 5.70 -14.57 18.02
CA TYR A 183 4.76 -15.68 17.93
C TYR A 183 3.49 -15.27 17.16
N GLY A 184 3.04 -14.03 17.34
CA GLY A 184 1.98 -13.44 16.50
C GLY A 184 2.32 -13.49 15.02
N ASP A 185 3.54 -13.10 14.64
CA ASP A 185 4.03 -13.16 13.25
C ASP A 185 4.03 -14.60 12.72
N TYR A 186 4.43 -15.56 13.55
CA TYR A 186 4.36 -16.99 13.22
C TYR A 186 2.91 -17.45 12.98
N VAL A 187 1.95 -17.01 13.80
CA VAL A 187 0.52 -17.30 13.62
C VAL A 187 -0.02 -16.65 12.34
N LEU A 188 0.31 -15.37 12.06
CA LEU A 188 -0.09 -14.69 10.82
C LEU A 188 0.38 -15.45 9.59
N LYS A 189 1.63 -15.89 9.59
CA LYS A 189 2.20 -16.67 8.49
C LYS A 189 1.50 -18.02 8.34
N SER A 190 1.31 -18.74 9.44
CA SER A 190 0.69 -20.08 9.42
C SER A 190 -0.75 -20.02 8.93
N VAL A 191 -1.53 -19.02 9.38
CA VAL A 191 -2.89 -18.79 8.90
C VAL A 191 -2.91 -18.44 7.41
N ALA A 192 -1.98 -17.61 6.93
CA ALA A 192 -1.85 -17.32 5.51
C ALA A 192 -1.56 -18.60 4.70
N ASP A 193 -0.70 -19.48 5.20
CA ASP A 193 -0.36 -20.74 4.53
C ASP A 193 -1.55 -21.72 4.54
N CYS A 194 -2.29 -21.83 5.66
CA CYS A 194 -3.56 -22.57 5.72
C CYS A 194 -4.55 -22.08 4.65
N MET A 195 -4.69 -20.76 4.49
CA MET A 195 -5.57 -20.19 3.46
C MET A 195 -5.08 -20.51 2.06
N LYS A 196 -3.78 -20.38 1.77
CA LYS A 196 -3.20 -20.70 0.44
C LYS A 196 -3.46 -22.15 0.03
N GLU A 197 -3.36 -23.11 0.94
CA GLU A 197 -3.70 -24.52 0.68
C GLU A 197 -5.19 -24.73 0.36
N CYS A 198 -6.04 -23.80 0.79
CA CYS A 198 -7.48 -23.90 0.57
C CYS A 198 -7.91 -23.41 -0.81
N LEU A 199 -7.19 -22.46 -1.40
CA LEU A 199 -7.59 -21.74 -2.61
C LEU A 199 -7.60 -22.61 -3.86
N SER A 200 -8.50 -22.28 -4.79
CA SER A 200 -8.46 -22.75 -6.17
C SER A 200 -7.62 -21.79 -7.06
N GLY A 201 -7.23 -22.23 -8.26
CA GLY A 201 -6.24 -21.52 -9.08
C GLY A 201 -6.62 -20.10 -9.53
N ASN A 202 -7.91 -19.75 -9.55
CA ASN A 202 -8.37 -18.41 -9.95
C ASN A 202 -8.61 -17.48 -8.75
N GLN A 203 -8.62 -18.03 -7.53
CA GLN A 203 -8.79 -17.24 -6.32
C GLN A 203 -7.49 -16.55 -5.95
N ARG A 204 -7.60 -15.35 -5.38
CA ARG A 204 -6.45 -14.56 -4.92
C ARG A 204 -6.57 -14.24 -3.45
N LEU A 205 -5.44 -14.27 -2.75
CA LEU A 205 -5.34 -13.95 -1.33
C LEU A 205 -4.41 -12.76 -1.13
N TYR A 206 -4.87 -11.80 -0.33
CA TYR A 206 -4.16 -10.59 0.04
C TYR A 206 -4.16 -10.43 1.56
N HIS A 207 -3.11 -9.80 2.09
CA HIS A 207 -3.04 -9.37 3.49
C HIS A 207 -3.28 -7.86 3.55
N LEU A 208 -4.24 -7.41 4.35
CA LEU A 208 -4.57 -5.98 4.44
C LEU A 208 -3.74 -5.29 5.52
N VAL A 209 -3.96 -5.72 6.76
CA VAL A 209 -3.38 -5.12 7.96
C VAL A 209 -3.57 -6.08 9.12
N ALA A 210 -2.58 -6.16 10.01
CA ALA A 210 -2.65 -6.94 11.25
C ALA A 210 -3.16 -8.38 11.00
N ASP A 211 -4.32 -8.73 11.55
CA ASP A 211 -4.94 -10.06 11.46
C ASP A 211 -5.88 -10.25 10.26
N GLN A 212 -5.91 -9.30 9.32
CA GLN A 212 -6.95 -9.21 8.29
C GLN A 212 -6.46 -9.59 6.89
N TYR A 213 -7.24 -10.44 6.23
CA TYR A 213 -6.97 -11.01 4.91
C TYR A 213 -8.17 -10.84 3.99
N VAL A 214 -7.91 -10.78 2.69
CA VAL A 214 -8.96 -10.77 1.66
C VAL A 214 -8.76 -11.95 0.73
N ILE A 215 -9.82 -12.72 0.52
CA ILE A 215 -9.91 -13.64 -0.61
C ILE A 215 -10.82 -13.01 -1.67
N VAL A 216 -10.34 -13.05 -2.92
CA VAL A 216 -11.08 -12.60 -4.10
C VAL A 216 -11.36 -13.81 -4.98
N ASP A 217 -12.63 -14.03 -5.26
CA ASP A 217 -13.12 -14.97 -6.27
C ASP A 217 -14.05 -14.21 -7.22
N LEU A 218 -13.73 -14.17 -8.51
CA LEU A 218 -14.54 -13.46 -9.52
C LEU A 218 -15.31 -14.42 -10.45
N ASP A 219 -15.15 -15.73 -10.26
CA ASP A 219 -15.69 -16.77 -11.15
C ASP A 219 -16.84 -17.55 -10.49
N SER A 220 -16.88 -17.60 -9.16
CA SER A 220 -17.90 -18.31 -8.41
C SER A 220 -19.31 -17.80 -8.74
N THR A 221 -20.25 -18.74 -8.90
CA THR A 221 -21.65 -18.45 -9.22
C THR A 221 -22.59 -18.73 -8.04
N SER A 222 -22.06 -19.23 -6.93
CA SER A 222 -22.84 -19.60 -5.75
C SER A 222 -22.15 -19.13 -4.47
N MET A 223 -22.94 -18.54 -3.57
CA MET A 223 -22.49 -18.19 -2.22
C MET A 223 -22.15 -19.43 -1.38
N ASP A 224 -22.62 -20.62 -1.77
CA ASP A 224 -22.20 -21.88 -1.13
C ASP A 224 -20.69 -22.12 -1.29
N ASP A 225 -20.07 -21.65 -2.37
CA ASP A 225 -18.62 -21.78 -2.57
C ASP A 225 -17.86 -21.02 -1.49
N ALA A 226 -18.34 -19.84 -1.09
CA ALA A 226 -17.77 -19.07 0.02
C ALA A 226 -17.94 -19.80 1.36
N ILE A 227 -19.07 -20.49 1.58
CA ILE A 227 -19.29 -21.30 2.79
C ILE A 227 -18.31 -22.46 2.84
N GLN A 228 -18.16 -23.20 1.73
CA GLN A 228 -17.24 -24.34 1.66
C GLN A 228 -15.79 -23.89 1.83
N LEU A 229 -15.40 -22.77 1.21
CA LEU A 229 -14.07 -22.22 1.37
C LEU A 229 -13.79 -21.82 2.83
N LYS A 230 -14.71 -21.10 3.49
CA LYS A 230 -14.57 -20.76 4.92
C LYS A 230 -14.44 -22.02 5.78
N LYS A 231 -15.23 -23.06 5.49
CA LYS A 231 -15.18 -24.32 6.23
C LYS A 231 -13.82 -24.99 6.09
N LYS A 232 -13.32 -25.11 4.85
CA LYS A 232 -12.00 -25.69 4.55
C LYS A 232 -10.87 -24.93 5.25
N ILE A 233 -10.93 -23.60 5.26
CA ILE A 233 -9.98 -22.75 5.99
C ILE A 233 -10.04 -23.02 7.50
N GLY A 234 -11.24 -23.12 8.07
CA GLY A 234 -11.43 -23.46 9.48
C GLY A 234 -10.81 -24.82 9.85
N GLU A 235 -11.08 -25.85 9.04
CA GLU A 235 -10.50 -27.19 9.23
C GLU A 235 -8.97 -27.16 9.20
N LYS A 236 -8.38 -26.38 8.28
CA LYS A 236 -6.93 -26.21 8.19
C LYS A 236 -6.31 -25.46 9.38
N ILE A 237 -7.02 -24.46 9.91
CA ILE A 237 -6.60 -23.77 11.14
C ILE A 237 -6.67 -24.71 12.34
N ASP A 238 -7.70 -25.56 12.43
CA ASP A 238 -7.82 -26.56 13.48
C ASP A 238 -6.68 -27.59 13.40
N GLU A 239 -6.31 -28.05 12.19
CA GLU A 239 -5.13 -28.91 11.97
C GLU A 239 -3.84 -28.26 12.49
N PHE A 240 -3.63 -26.97 12.23
CA PHE A 240 -2.49 -26.21 12.72
C PHE A 240 -2.48 -26.10 14.25
N ILE A 241 -3.62 -25.79 14.87
CA ILE A 241 -3.73 -25.71 16.34
C ILE A 241 -3.39 -27.07 16.97
N ILE A 242 -3.82 -28.18 16.36
CA ILE A 242 -3.50 -29.53 16.81
C ILE A 242 -2.00 -29.81 16.67
N SER A 243 -1.36 -29.43 15.55
CA SER A 243 0.08 -29.63 15.37
C SER A 243 0.92 -28.86 16.38
N GLU A 244 0.45 -27.68 16.78
CA GLU A 244 1.03 -26.85 17.84
C GLU A 244 0.61 -27.28 19.26
N LYS A 245 -0.01 -28.46 19.40
CA LYS A 245 -0.41 -29.06 20.68
C LYS A 245 -1.27 -28.13 21.55
N TYR A 246 -2.12 -27.32 20.93
CA TYR A 246 -2.97 -26.33 21.61
C TYR A 246 -2.20 -25.29 22.44
N GLU A 247 -0.94 -24.99 22.08
CA GLU A 247 -0.19 -23.89 22.71
C GLU A 247 -0.90 -22.54 22.51
N VAL A 248 -1.60 -22.40 21.38
CA VAL A 248 -2.50 -21.29 21.10
C VAL A 248 -3.83 -21.82 20.56
N VAL A 249 -4.94 -21.19 20.96
CA VAL A 249 -6.28 -21.52 20.45
C VAL A 249 -6.94 -20.24 19.97
N PHE A 250 -7.24 -20.18 18.69
CA PHE A 250 -7.94 -19.07 18.05
C PHE A 250 -8.91 -19.60 17.00
N SER A 251 -9.68 -18.70 16.41
CA SER A 251 -10.55 -19.02 15.28
C SER A 251 -10.50 -17.90 14.25
N ALA A 252 -11.17 -18.05 13.12
CA ALA A 252 -11.28 -16.99 12.11
C ALA A 252 -12.74 -16.72 11.77
N SER A 253 -13.08 -15.44 11.73
CA SER A 253 -14.38 -14.95 11.28
C SER A 253 -14.28 -14.34 9.90
N ALA A 254 -15.35 -14.46 9.11
CA ALA A 254 -15.38 -14.02 7.72
C ALA A 254 -16.61 -13.16 7.41
N GLY A 255 -16.41 -11.99 6.81
CA GLY A 255 -17.45 -11.19 6.18
C GLY A 255 -17.42 -11.36 4.67
N VAL A 256 -18.56 -11.61 4.03
CA VAL A 256 -18.63 -11.85 2.58
C VAL A 256 -19.52 -10.81 1.91
N ILE A 257 -19.03 -10.23 0.81
CA ILE A 257 -19.81 -9.36 -0.08
C ILE A 257 -19.82 -9.93 -1.49
N ASP A 258 -20.86 -9.63 -2.25
CA ASP A 258 -20.93 -9.95 -3.68
C ASP A 258 -19.85 -9.16 -4.43
N ALA A 259 -19.13 -9.81 -5.34
CA ALA A 259 -18.04 -9.16 -6.08
C ALA A 259 -18.55 -8.05 -7.03
N SER A 260 -19.82 -8.05 -7.42
CA SER A 260 -20.43 -6.93 -8.17
C SER A 260 -20.45 -5.61 -7.39
N THR A 261 -20.31 -5.65 -6.06
CA THR A 261 -20.17 -4.46 -5.21
C THR A 261 -18.96 -3.60 -5.63
N VAL A 262 -17.95 -4.19 -6.30
CA VAL A 262 -16.79 -3.47 -6.85
C VAL A 262 -17.19 -2.34 -7.78
N ALA A 263 -18.32 -2.45 -8.48
CA ALA A 263 -18.86 -1.41 -9.34
C ALA A 263 -19.29 -0.14 -8.57
N GLU A 264 -19.54 -0.22 -7.27
CA GLU A 264 -19.89 0.92 -6.42
C GLU A 264 -18.67 1.76 -5.97
N GLY A 265 -17.46 1.29 -6.30
CA GLY A 265 -16.20 1.94 -5.95
C GLY A 265 -15.55 1.39 -4.68
N TYR A 266 -14.24 1.60 -4.58
CA TYR A 266 -13.39 1.00 -3.56
C TYR A 266 -13.82 1.35 -2.12
N GLU A 267 -14.11 2.62 -1.83
CA GLU A 267 -14.48 3.03 -0.47
C GLU A 267 -15.78 2.40 0.00
N GLU A 268 -16.77 2.24 -0.90
CA GLU A 268 -18.04 1.62 -0.50
C GLU A 268 -17.89 0.12 -0.31
N CYS A 269 -17.10 -0.54 -1.18
CA CYS A 269 -16.68 -1.93 -0.95
C CYS A 269 -16.05 -2.07 0.43
N ARG A 270 -15.04 -1.26 0.75
CA ARG A 270 -14.31 -1.32 2.02
C ARG A 270 -15.23 -1.21 3.23
N LYS A 271 -16.16 -0.24 3.24
CA LYS A 271 -17.12 -0.09 4.35
C LYS A 271 -18.01 -1.32 4.53
N LYS A 272 -18.56 -1.85 3.43
CA LYS A 272 -19.41 -3.06 3.46
C LYS A 272 -18.61 -4.28 3.91
N PHE A 273 -17.33 -4.35 3.51
CA PHE A 273 -16.38 -5.39 3.87
C PHE A 273 -16.05 -5.39 5.38
N GLU A 274 -15.69 -4.23 5.92
CA GLU A 274 -15.40 -4.03 7.34
C GLU A 274 -16.64 -4.30 8.20
N PHE A 275 -17.80 -3.81 7.77
CA PHE A 275 -19.07 -4.06 8.45
C PHE A 275 -19.37 -5.57 8.55
N SER A 276 -19.21 -6.29 7.45
CA SER A 276 -19.54 -7.71 7.37
C SER A 276 -18.63 -8.55 8.28
N LEU A 277 -17.32 -8.29 8.27
CA LEU A 277 -16.39 -8.97 9.18
C LEU A 277 -16.72 -8.66 10.65
N LYS A 278 -16.99 -7.39 10.97
CA LYS A 278 -17.36 -6.98 12.33
C LYS A 278 -18.64 -7.65 12.80
N LYS A 279 -19.61 -7.82 11.91
CA LYS A 279 -20.86 -8.55 12.20
C LYS A 279 -20.59 -10.03 12.45
N ALA A 280 -19.75 -10.67 11.63
CA ALA A 280 -19.32 -12.06 11.84
C ALA A 280 -18.66 -12.26 13.21
N LYS A 281 -17.68 -11.42 13.59
CA LYS A 281 -17.02 -11.48 14.91
C LYS A 281 -18.04 -11.33 16.06
N ARG A 282 -19.04 -10.46 15.91
CA ARG A 282 -20.10 -10.22 16.92
C ARG A 282 -21.14 -11.33 17.03
N MET A 283 -21.21 -12.25 16.07
CA MET A 283 -22.12 -13.41 16.11
C MET A 283 -21.58 -14.57 16.95
N GLY A 284 -20.51 -14.35 17.71
CA GLY A 284 -19.88 -15.34 18.57
C GLY A 284 -18.56 -15.89 18.05
N LYS A 285 -17.86 -15.14 17.18
CA LYS A 285 -16.59 -15.54 16.53
C LYS A 285 -16.72 -16.83 15.72
N ASN A 286 -15.65 -17.27 15.08
CA ASN A 286 -15.64 -18.44 14.18
C ASN A 286 -16.83 -18.49 13.19
N ASN A 287 -17.30 -17.32 12.75
CA ASN A 287 -18.56 -17.21 12.01
C ASN A 287 -18.34 -16.64 10.62
N ILE A 288 -19.31 -16.91 9.75
CA ILE A 288 -19.39 -16.29 8.43
C ILE A 288 -20.64 -15.41 8.38
N TYR A 289 -20.50 -14.20 7.85
CA TYR A 289 -21.63 -13.29 7.66
C TYR A 289 -21.64 -12.76 6.24
N PHE A 290 -22.75 -12.99 5.54
CA PHE A 290 -23.02 -12.44 4.23
C PHE A 290 -23.67 -11.08 4.38
N TYR A 291 -23.12 -10.09 3.70
CA TYR A 291 -23.63 -8.73 3.72
C TYR A 291 -25.11 -8.66 3.34
N ARG A 292 -25.86 -7.89 4.12
CA ARG A 292 -27.25 -7.54 3.86
C ARG A 292 -27.43 -6.04 3.98
N GLN A 293 -28.00 -5.44 2.94
CA GLN A 293 -28.23 -3.99 2.87
C GLN A 293 -29.01 -3.47 4.09
N GLU A 294 -30.06 -4.17 4.49
CA GLU A 294 -30.90 -3.79 5.65
C GLU A 294 -30.13 -3.74 6.98
N ASP A 295 -29.19 -4.67 7.17
CA ASP A 295 -28.40 -4.73 8.40
C ASP A 295 -27.36 -3.60 8.45
N TYR A 296 -26.81 -3.24 7.28
CA TYR A 296 -25.89 -2.11 7.15
C TYR A 296 -26.58 -0.77 7.37
N GLU A 297 -27.79 -0.59 6.84
CA GLU A 297 -28.60 0.62 7.08
C GLU A 297 -28.96 0.79 8.56
N LYS A 298 -29.34 -0.31 9.25
CA LYS A 298 -29.55 -0.31 10.70
C LYS A 298 -28.27 0.08 11.45
N PHE A 299 -27.12 -0.44 11.04
CA PHE A 299 -25.83 -0.09 11.63
C PHE A 299 -25.50 1.39 11.46
N GLN A 300 -25.69 1.95 10.26
CA GLN A 300 -25.47 3.37 9.99
C GLN A 300 -26.43 4.25 10.80
N ARG A 301 -27.71 3.87 10.89
CA ARG A 301 -28.71 4.60 11.70
C ARG A 301 -28.31 4.64 13.17
N ASN A 302 -27.89 3.51 13.73
CA ASN A 302 -27.44 3.45 15.13
C ASN A 302 -26.19 4.32 15.35
N GLY A 303 -25.25 4.32 14.40
CA GLY A 303 -24.09 5.21 14.44
C GLY A 303 -24.45 6.70 14.47
N ARG A 304 -25.42 7.11 13.63
CA ARG A 304 -25.95 8.49 13.62
C ARG A 304 -26.60 8.87 14.94
N ILE A 305 -27.40 7.97 15.53
CA ILE A 305 -28.06 8.20 16.83
C ILE A 305 -27.00 8.38 17.94
N ILE A 306 -25.99 7.50 18.00
CA ILE A 306 -24.92 7.61 19.00
C ILE A 306 -24.14 8.92 18.85
N SER A 307 -23.81 9.31 17.61
CA SER A 307 -23.12 10.56 17.33
C SER A 307 -23.93 11.79 17.76
N ALA A 308 -25.23 11.80 17.44
CA ALA A 308 -26.14 12.86 17.85
C ALA A 308 -26.25 12.99 19.38
N LEU A 309 -26.35 11.85 20.10
CA LEU A 309 -26.41 11.83 21.56
C LEU A 309 -25.13 12.36 22.21
N ARG A 310 -23.95 12.01 21.67
CA ARG A 310 -22.67 12.52 22.17
C ARG A 310 -22.53 14.03 21.97
N ASN A 311 -22.98 14.53 20.82
CA ASN A 311 -22.95 15.95 20.53
C ASN A 311 -23.93 16.76 21.40
N SER A 312 -25.09 16.19 21.75
CA SER A 312 -26.04 16.85 22.66
C SER A 312 -25.54 16.88 24.12
N SER A 313 -24.91 15.81 24.60
CA SER A 313 -24.34 15.77 25.96
C SER A 313 -23.09 16.64 26.12
N GLY A 314 -22.39 16.98 25.03
CA GLY A 314 -21.26 17.92 25.04
C GLY A 314 -21.65 19.40 24.97
N MET A 315 -22.95 19.73 24.77
CA MET A 315 -23.46 21.11 24.74
C MET A 315 -24.08 21.57 26.07
N GLU A 316 -24.16 20.72 27.09
CA GLU A 316 -24.70 21.08 28.42
C GLU A 316 -23.62 21.51 29.44
N GLU A 317 -22.33 21.52 29.07
CA GLU A 317 -21.21 22.00 29.91
C GLU A 317 -20.59 23.33 29.39
N SER A 318 -21.40 24.23 28.81
CA SER A 318 -20.95 25.57 28.39
C SER A 318 -21.78 26.68 29.01
#